data_AF-A0A7S2A3T2-F1
#
_entry.id   AF-A0A7S2A3T2-F1
#
_cell.length_a   1.000
_cell.length_b   1.000
_cell.length_c   1.000
_cell.angle_alpha   90.00
_cell.angle_beta   90.00
_cell.angle_gamma   90.00
#
_symmetry.space_group_name_H-M   'P 1'
#
loop_
_entity.id
_entity.type
_entity.pdbx_description
1 polymer ?
#
loop_
_entity_poly.entity_id
_entity_poly.type
_entity_poly.pdbx_seq_one_letter_code
_entity_poly.pdbx_strand_id
1 'polypeptide(L)'
;FRAVLAILSLFAALALAIFHGGGRLGLEFSAIMYEKSILKASGIIYDPSPANAIPQEDGGLMYDNSAEDEAAAEDTSSLSTPGVVTTDTLDIPDLESMNLMLSPNIAQNYAELTKYTTSDNSNQYTPDDGVPLFWEIPQSGKGVIQHILGKCFGVIEASDVAAGHFESEIQVFEADDGTRYVNVDTTTYAGLERATNPKFNLAASGLSDLVIFTSLLHPASYIFSPQYTGKLFTLFRHPVERVVSRFHHEQQTDMTLQDWTITQYAQSGRVENNWVTRYLVNKPGGGLTQDDVYLAMDVLRRKCVVGLVDHIEESMSKFESIFGWSSLVQNNPDVKDCRDRHLEQSRMHKNPSVEEGSEAWNIIMVHNQYDYQVYKYAQYLFWTRYY
;
A
#
# COMPACT_ATOMS: atom_id res chain seq x y z
N PHE A 1 -45.75 31.08 -1.48
CA PHE A 1 -45.01 31.59 -2.65
C PHE A 1 -43.50 31.56 -2.45
N ARG A 2 -42.92 32.23 -1.44
CA ARG A 2 -41.45 32.21 -1.18
C ARG A 2 -40.85 30.82 -0.96
N ALA A 3 -41.55 29.93 -0.25
CA ALA A 3 -41.09 28.54 -0.06
C ALA A 3 -41.07 27.72 -1.35
N VAL A 4 -42.04 27.96 -2.25
CA VAL A 4 -42.11 27.27 -3.55
C VAL A 4 -40.99 27.76 -4.47
N LEU A 5 -40.67 29.06 -4.44
CA LEU A 5 -39.52 29.60 -5.16
C LEU A 5 -38.19 29.01 -4.67
N ALA A 6 -38.02 28.88 -3.34
CA ALA A 6 -36.80 28.30 -2.75
C ALA A 6 -36.59 26.83 -3.16
N ILE A 7 -37.65 26.04 -3.19
CA ILE A 7 -37.61 24.64 -3.63
C ILE A 7 -37.26 24.55 -5.11
N LEU A 8 -37.89 25.37 -5.97
CA LEU A 8 -37.61 25.38 -7.40
C LEU A 8 -36.17 25.83 -7.72
N SER A 9 -35.62 26.80 -6.98
CA SER A 9 -34.21 27.18 -7.11
C SER A 9 -33.25 26.07 -6.69
N LEU A 10 -33.61 25.27 -5.69
CA LEU A 10 -32.80 24.13 -5.25
C LEU A 10 -32.77 23.03 -6.33
N PHE A 11 -33.94 22.72 -6.93
CA PHE A 11 -34.03 21.75 -8.03
C PHE A 11 -33.31 22.23 -9.29
N ALA A 12 -33.38 23.51 -9.61
CA ALA A 12 -32.66 24.08 -10.76
C ALA A 12 -31.13 24.01 -10.56
N ALA A 13 -30.65 24.31 -9.35
CA ALA A 13 -29.21 24.20 -9.02
C ALA A 13 -28.72 22.75 -9.07
N LEU A 14 -29.52 21.80 -8.59
CA LEU A 14 -29.20 20.36 -8.64
C LEU A 14 -29.16 19.83 -10.08
N ALA A 15 -30.13 20.25 -10.91
CA ALA A 15 -30.15 19.87 -12.33
C ALA A 15 -28.94 20.44 -13.09
N LEU A 16 -28.54 21.69 -12.81
CA LEU A 16 -27.34 22.30 -13.40
C LEU A 16 -26.05 21.60 -12.96
N ALA A 17 -25.96 21.16 -11.70
CA ALA A 17 -24.82 20.39 -11.21
C ALA A 17 -24.69 19.03 -11.92
N ILE A 18 -25.81 18.37 -12.21
CA ILE A 18 -25.85 17.09 -12.93
C ILE A 18 -25.50 17.26 -14.41
N PHE A 19 -25.99 18.34 -15.06
CA PHE A 19 -25.78 18.55 -16.50
C PHE A 19 -24.45 19.22 -16.87
N HIS A 20 -23.76 19.88 -15.93
CA HIS A 20 -22.47 20.54 -16.18
C HIS A 20 -21.30 19.94 -15.39
N GLY A 21 -21.56 19.00 -14.47
CA GLY A 21 -20.55 18.24 -13.75
C GLY A 21 -19.96 17.08 -14.55
N GLY A 22 -19.47 17.34 -15.77
CA GLY A 22 -18.58 16.43 -16.47
C GLY A 22 -17.17 16.52 -15.88
N GLY A 23 -16.92 15.81 -14.78
CA GLY A 23 -15.57 15.70 -14.21
C GLY A 23 -15.55 15.48 -12.69
N ARG A 24 -15.43 14.20 -12.29
CA ARG A 24 -14.77 13.65 -11.09
C ARG A 24 -15.04 14.18 -9.66
N LEU A 25 -15.88 15.18 -9.43
CA LEU A 25 -16.15 15.73 -8.08
C LEU A 25 -17.57 15.45 -7.53
N GLY A 26 -18.44 14.78 -8.29
CA GLY A 26 -19.86 14.61 -7.94
C GLY A 26 -20.28 13.29 -7.26
N LEU A 27 -19.39 12.30 -7.19
CA LEU A 27 -19.75 10.96 -6.70
C LEU A 27 -19.58 10.78 -5.18
N GLU A 28 -18.68 11.52 -4.52
CA GLU A 28 -18.50 11.38 -3.07
C GLU A 28 -19.63 12.01 -2.24
N PHE A 29 -20.25 13.10 -2.71
CA PHE A 29 -21.31 13.78 -1.94
C PHE A 29 -22.67 13.07 -1.98
N SER A 30 -22.94 12.24 -2.99
CA SER A 30 -24.23 11.58 -3.16
C SER A 30 -24.34 10.27 -2.36
N ALA A 31 -23.23 9.56 -2.13
CA ALA A 31 -23.19 8.38 -1.26
C ALA A 31 -23.46 8.74 0.23
N ILE A 32 -22.89 9.85 0.72
CA ILE A 32 -22.95 10.25 2.14
C ILE A 32 -24.37 10.65 2.59
N MET A 33 -25.19 11.19 1.69
CA MET A 33 -26.56 11.62 2.02
C MET A 33 -27.61 10.52 1.82
N TYR A 34 -27.33 9.48 1.03
CA TYR A 34 -28.29 8.41 0.75
C TYR A 34 -28.31 7.32 1.84
N GLU A 35 -27.17 7.09 2.48
CA GLU A 35 -26.97 6.02 3.46
C GLU A 35 -27.66 6.30 4.82
N LYS A 36 -27.71 7.57 5.26
CA LYS A 36 -28.34 7.96 6.54
C LYS A 36 -29.87 7.87 6.54
N SER A 37 -30.52 7.93 5.38
CA SER A 37 -31.98 7.86 5.26
C SER A 37 -32.55 6.44 5.29
N ILE A 38 -31.78 5.43 4.87
CA ILE A 38 -32.26 4.04 4.79
C ILE A 38 -32.08 3.31 6.12
N LEU A 39 -31.00 3.58 6.86
CA LEU A 39 -30.74 2.93 8.16
C LEU A 39 -31.71 3.36 9.28
N LYS A 40 -32.44 4.48 9.10
CA LYS A 40 -33.47 4.91 10.06
C LYS A 40 -34.86 4.28 9.79
N ALA A 41 -35.03 3.57 8.68
CA ALA A 41 -36.33 3.07 8.23
C ALA A 41 -36.52 1.54 8.35
N SER A 42 -35.48 0.76 8.64
CA SER A 42 -35.56 -0.71 8.55
C SER A 42 -35.89 -1.46 9.85
N GLY A 43 -35.85 -0.84 11.03
CA GLY A 43 -36.40 -1.45 12.26
C GLY A 43 -35.85 -2.84 12.63
N ILE A 44 -34.64 -3.19 12.19
CA ILE A 44 -34.00 -4.47 12.50
C ILE A 44 -33.28 -4.32 13.84
N ILE A 45 -33.81 -4.99 14.87
CA ILE A 45 -33.17 -5.15 16.17
C ILE A 45 -32.13 -6.27 16.01
N TYR A 46 -30.85 -5.92 16.08
CA TYR A 46 -29.73 -6.85 16.20
C TYR A 46 -29.29 -6.88 17.67
N ASP A 47 -29.26 -8.06 18.26
CA ASP A 47 -28.84 -8.33 19.64
C ASP A 47 -27.45 -8.97 19.63
N PRO A 48 -26.38 -8.28 20.07
CA PRO A 48 -25.06 -8.87 20.19
C PRO A 48 -24.64 -9.02 21.67
N SER A 49 -24.40 -10.26 22.09
CA SER A 49 -23.37 -10.53 23.12
C SER A 49 -23.10 -12.03 23.36
N PRO A 50 -21.89 -12.40 23.83
CA PRO A 50 -20.57 -11.89 23.40
C PRO A 50 -19.49 -12.98 23.30
N ALA A 51 -18.55 -12.82 22.37
CA ALA A 51 -17.10 -12.99 22.61
C ALA A 51 -16.33 -12.56 21.35
N ASN A 52 -15.49 -11.52 21.49
CA ASN A 52 -14.54 -10.99 20.51
C ASN A 52 -15.13 -10.21 19.33
N ALA A 53 -15.59 -8.99 19.62
CA ALA A 53 -15.80 -7.96 18.61
C ALA A 53 -14.47 -7.25 18.30
N ILE A 54 -14.07 -7.28 17.03
CA ILE A 54 -13.06 -6.38 16.43
C ILE A 54 -13.83 -5.12 15.98
N PRO A 55 -13.34 -3.89 16.19
CA PRO A 55 -14.05 -2.70 15.74
C PRO A 55 -14.02 -2.60 14.20
N GLN A 56 -15.18 -2.35 13.60
CA GLN A 56 -15.29 -1.83 12.24
C GLN A 56 -15.07 -0.31 12.28
N GLU A 57 -14.09 0.19 11.54
CA GLU A 57 -14.00 1.60 11.14
C GLU A 57 -13.56 1.69 9.68
N ASP A 58 -14.42 2.32 8.86
CA ASP A 58 -14.12 2.82 7.53
C ASP A 58 -13.62 4.27 7.65
N GLY A 59 -12.59 4.60 6.86
CA GLY A 59 -12.15 5.97 6.62
C GLY A 59 -10.94 6.40 7.46
N GLY A 60 -9.76 6.38 6.82
CA GLY A 60 -8.56 7.13 7.24
C GLY A 60 -8.20 7.02 8.72
N LEU A 61 -7.48 5.96 9.10
CA LEU A 61 -6.85 5.83 10.41
C LEU A 61 -5.83 6.97 10.62
N MET A 62 -6.30 8.10 11.16
CA MET A 62 -5.47 8.91 12.04
C MET A 62 -5.34 8.13 13.34
N TYR A 63 -4.16 7.55 13.55
CA TYR A 63 -3.80 6.95 14.81
C TYR A 63 -3.81 8.04 15.89
N ASP A 64 -4.71 7.92 16.86
CA ASP A 64 -4.69 8.75 18.05
C ASP A 64 -3.51 8.33 18.92
N ASN A 65 -2.37 9.02 18.74
CA ASN A 65 -1.14 8.81 19.50
C ASN A 65 -1.20 9.40 20.93
N SER A 66 -2.35 9.88 21.41
CA SER A 66 -2.45 10.60 22.69
C SER A 66 -2.27 9.74 23.95
N ALA A 67 -2.18 8.40 23.83
CA ALA A 67 -2.09 7.50 24.98
C ALA A 67 -0.68 6.97 25.31
N GLU A 68 0.37 7.32 24.55
CA GLU A 68 1.73 6.79 24.76
C GLU A 68 2.74 7.80 25.37
N ASP A 69 2.33 9.04 25.66
CA ASP A 69 3.24 10.11 26.14
C ASP A 69 3.51 10.14 27.66
N GLU A 70 2.97 9.22 28.47
CA GLU A 70 3.09 9.30 29.95
C GLU A 70 4.01 8.26 30.64
N ALA A 71 4.77 7.43 29.91
CA ALA A 71 5.56 6.34 30.54
C ALA A 71 7.08 6.34 30.31
N ALA A 72 7.69 7.43 29.84
CA ALA A 72 9.15 7.50 29.64
C ALA A 72 9.74 8.85 30.08
N ALA A 73 9.64 9.17 31.37
CA ALA A 73 10.30 10.33 31.95
C ALA A 73 10.89 10.04 33.34
N GLU A 74 11.85 9.11 33.42
CA GLU A 74 12.83 9.11 34.51
C GLU A 74 14.25 8.85 33.97
N ASP A 75 15.11 9.83 34.23
CA ASP A 75 16.58 9.82 34.19
C ASP A 75 17.31 9.94 32.84
N THR A 76 17.40 11.17 32.33
CA THR A 76 18.38 11.58 31.30
C THR A 76 19.34 12.63 31.86
N SER A 77 20.27 12.24 32.74
CA SER A 77 21.44 13.07 33.08
C SER A 77 22.76 12.42 32.64
N SER A 78 23.00 12.36 31.32
CA SER A 78 24.36 12.39 30.74
C SER A 78 24.27 12.40 29.20
N LEU A 79 24.15 13.60 28.62
CA LEU A 79 24.34 13.78 27.19
C LEU A 79 25.85 13.74 26.90
N SER A 80 26.37 12.55 26.58
CA SER A 80 27.67 12.41 25.92
C SER A 80 27.51 12.85 24.46
N THR A 81 28.48 13.61 23.97
CA THR A 81 28.53 14.09 22.58
C THR A 81 28.46 12.93 21.58
N PRO A 82 27.69 13.03 20.48
CA PRO A 82 27.62 11.97 19.49
C PRO A 82 28.97 11.83 18.80
N GLY A 83 29.58 10.65 18.93
CA GLY A 83 30.76 10.27 18.16
C GLY A 83 30.40 10.20 16.68
N VAL A 84 31.25 10.79 15.84
CA VAL A 84 31.18 10.71 14.38
C VAL A 84 31.21 9.24 13.96
N VAL A 85 30.08 8.74 13.45
CA VAL A 85 29.94 7.39 12.88
C VAL A 85 30.66 7.37 11.53
N THR A 86 31.78 6.65 11.45
CA THR A 86 32.57 6.50 10.24
C THR A 86 32.12 5.27 9.45
N THR A 87 31.75 5.45 8.18
CA THR A 87 31.51 4.43 7.14
C THR A 87 30.68 3.22 7.57
N ASP A 88 29.36 3.36 7.38
CA ASP A 88 28.32 2.34 7.49
C ASP A 88 28.67 1.05 6.73
N THR A 89 29.38 0.14 7.39
CA THR A 89 29.19 -1.28 7.10
C THR A 89 27.83 -1.60 7.70
N LEU A 90 26.82 -1.72 6.83
CA LEU A 90 25.49 -2.12 7.27
C LEU A 90 25.64 -3.51 7.89
N ASP A 91 25.55 -3.59 9.22
CA ASP A 91 25.65 -4.84 9.95
C ASP A 91 24.38 -5.65 9.69
N ILE A 92 24.41 -6.43 8.60
CA ILE A 92 23.29 -7.26 8.19
C ILE A 92 23.22 -8.46 9.14
N PRO A 93 22.14 -8.59 9.93
CA PRO A 93 22.01 -9.74 10.82
C PRO A 93 21.91 -11.04 10.02
N ASP A 94 22.53 -12.10 10.53
CA ASP A 94 22.33 -13.45 10.01
C ASP A 94 20.97 -14.00 10.46
N LEU A 95 19.92 -13.62 9.71
CA LEU A 95 18.54 -14.00 9.99
C LEU A 95 18.30 -15.52 9.89
N GLU A 96 19.15 -16.27 9.18
CA GLU A 96 18.99 -17.72 9.04
C GLU A 96 19.31 -18.45 10.35
N SER A 97 20.27 -17.94 11.12
CA SER A 97 20.62 -18.51 12.43
C SER A 97 19.58 -18.20 13.53
N MET A 98 18.70 -17.23 13.31
CA MET A 98 17.78 -16.72 14.34
C MET A 98 16.49 -17.54 14.53
N ASN A 99 16.22 -18.54 13.67
CA ASN A 99 15.02 -19.39 13.75
C ASN A 99 13.69 -18.62 13.89
N LEU A 100 13.56 -17.51 13.17
CA LEU A 100 12.37 -16.66 13.21
C LEU A 100 11.16 -17.40 12.62
N MET A 101 10.03 -17.35 13.34
CA MET A 101 8.78 -17.98 12.92
C MET A 101 7.84 -16.93 12.33
N LEU A 102 7.61 -17.01 11.02
CA LEU A 102 6.58 -16.20 10.35
C LEU A 102 5.18 -16.65 10.80
N SER A 103 4.21 -15.74 10.72
CA SER A 103 2.81 -16.11 10.95
C SER A 103 2.39 -17.23 9.98
N PRO A 104 1.54 -18.18 10.39
CA PRO A 104 1.20 -19.34 9.56
C PRO A 104 0.69 -18.98 8.17
N ASN A 105 -0.14 -17.94 8.07
CA ASN A 105 -0.71 -17.53 6.77
C ASN A 105 0.36 -16.95 5.84
N ILE A 106 1.27 -16.10 6.34
CA ILE A 106 2.38 -15.58 5.53
C ILE A 106 3.31 -16.71 5.10
N ALA A 107 3.61 -17.64 6.02
CA ALA A 107 4.48 -18.78 5.75
C ALA A 107 3.92 -19.71 4.67
N GLN A 108 2.60 -20.00 4.71
CA GLN A 108 1.95 -21.00 3.87
C GLN A 108 1.39 -20.44 2.56
N ASN A 109 0.83 -19.23 2.60
CA ASN A 109 0.02 -18.71 1.50
C ASN A 109 0.80 -17.77 0.57
N TYR A 110 1.96 -17.26 1.00
CA TYR A 110 2.89 -16.53 0.14
C TYR A 110 4.05 -17.41 -0.35
N ALA A 111 4.39 -17.23 -1.62
CA ALA A 111 5.46 -17.95 -2.27
C ALA A 111 6.82 -17.72 -1.57
N GLU A 112 7.61 -18.77 -1.43
CA GLU A 112 9.01 -18.65 -0.99
C GLU A 112 9.90 -18.20 -2.15
N LEU A 113 10.68 -17.14 -1.94
CA LEU A 113 11.52 -16.53 -2.95
C LEU A 113 12.91 -17.15 -3.10
N THR A 114 13.32 -18.01 -2.17
CA THR A 114 14.58 -18.76 -2.24
C THR A 114 14.70 -19.62 -3.50
N LYS A 115 13.58 -19.89 -4.19
CA LYS A 115 13.54 -20.64 -5.44
C LYS A 115 13.94 -19.82 -6.68
N TYR A 116 13.98 -18.48 -6.60
CA TYR A 116 14.26 -17.62 -7.76
C TYR A 116 15.73 -17.19 -7.87
N THR A 117 16.58 -17.51 -6.88
CA THR A 117 17.95 -16.99 -6.77
C THR A 117 19.03 -17.84 -7.46
N THR A 118 18.70 -18.95 -8.10
CA THR A 118 19.71 -19.82 -8.73
C THR A 118 19.55 -19.85 -10.25
N SER A 119 20.32 -18.98 -10.94
CA SER A 119 21.02 -19.10 -12.24
C SER A 119 20.47 -19.93 -13.41
N ASP A 120 19.31 -20.58 -13.32
CA ASP A 120 18.71 -21.27 -14.45
C ASP A 120 18.01 -20.22 -15.30
N ASN A 121 18.75 -19.73 -16.30
CA ASN A 121 18.27 -18.88 -17.39
C ASN A 121 17.10 -19.50 -18.20
N SER A 122 16.61 -20.67 -17.79
CA SER A 122 15.44 -21.38 -18.31
C SER A 122 14.18 -21.23 -17.46
N ASN A 123 14.25 -20.58 -16.28
CA ASN A 123 13.08 -20.28 -15.44
C ASN A 123 12.25 -19.16 -16.06
N GLN A 124 11.68 -19.45 -17.23
CA GLN A 124 10.53 -18.74 -17.75
C GLN A 124 9.43 -18.85 -16.70
N TYR A 125 9.04 -17.70 -16.12
CA TYR A 125 7.85 -17.61 -15.27
C TYR A 125 6.72 -18.39 -15.94
N THR A 126 6.19 -19.39 -15.23
CA THR A 126 4.95 -20.02 -15.67
C THR A 126 3.80 -19.32 -14.96
N PRO A 127 2.71 -18.96 -15.67
CA PRO A 127 1.52 -18.39 -15.04
C PRO A 127 0.97 -19.22 -13.87
N ASP A 128 1.30 -20.52 -13.83
CA ASP A 128 0.91 -21.45 -12.77
C ASP A 128 1.65 -21.24 -11.44
N ASP A 129 2.68 -20.39 -11.38
CA ASP A 129 3.53 -20.25 -10.20
C ASP A 129 2.93 -19.36 -9.08
N GLY A 130 1.77 -18.75 -9.29
CA GLY A 130 1.06 -17.95 -8.28
C GLY A 130 0.66 -16.54 -8.74
N VAL A 131 -0.23 -15.92 -7.99
CA VAL A 131 -0.89 -14.63 -8.32
C VAL A 131 -0.05 -13.46 -7.78
N PRO A 132 0.39 -12.52 -8.63
CA PRO A 132 1.09 -11.31 -8.18
C PRO A 132 0.27 -10.49 -7.17
N LEU A 133 0.90 -10.16 -6.05
CA LEU A 133 0.35 -9.30 -4.99
C LEU A 133 1.27 -8.09 -4.80
N PHE A 134 0.83 -6.93 -5.26
CA PHE A 134 1.52 -5.68 -4.98
C PHE A 134 1.11 -5.17 -3.59
N TRP A 135 2.02 -5.28 -2.63
CA TRP A 135 1.82 -4.70 -1.31
C TRP A 135 2.08 -3.20 -1.35
N GLU A 136 1.04 -2.42 -1.08
CA GLU A 136 1.08 -0.98 -1.19
C GLU A 136 1.67 -0.36 0.08
N ILE A 137 2.94 0.05 -0.01
CA ILE A 137 3.50 0.97 0.97
C ILE A 137 3.02 2.39 0.58
N PRO A 138 2.35 3.13 1.48
CA PRO A 138 1.89 4.49 1.21
C PRO A 138 3.00 5.36 0.63
N GLN A 139 2.66 6.17 -0.36
CA GLN A 139 3.59 7.14 -0.98
C GLN A 139 4.88 6.52 -1.58
N SER A 140 4.83 5.23 -1.93
CA SER A 140 5.97 4.49 -2.47
C SER A 140 5.73 3.98 -3.90
N GLY A 141 5.01 4.74 -4.73
CA GLY A 141 4.94 4.48 -6.18
C GLY A 141 3.78 3.61 -6.68
N LYS A 142 2.75 3.32 -5.86
CA LYS A 142 1.52 2.60 -6.28
C LYS A 142 1.02 3.09 -7.63
N GLY A 143 0.76 4.38 -7.78
CA GLY A 143 0.16 4.93 -9.00
C GLY A 143 1.03 4.74 -10.26
N VAL A 144 2.35 4.66 -10.12
CA VAL A 144 3.24 4.39 -11.26
C VAL A 144 3.13 2.93 -11.68
N ILE A 145 3.23 2.01 -10.71
CA ILE A 145 3.11 0.57 -10.96
C ILE A 145 1.72 0.25 -11.52
N GLN A 146 0.67 0.77 -10.91
CA GLN A 146 -0.70 0.55 -11.36
C GLN A 146 -0.92 1.04 -12.79
N HIS A 147 -0.48 2.26 -13.14
CA HIS A 147 -0.60 2.73 -14.53
C HIS A 147 0.21 1.89 -15.52
N ILE A 148 1.42 1.46 -15.18
CA ILE A 148 2.24 0.62 -16.09
C ILE A 148 1.55 -0.73 -16.28
N LEU A 149 1.16 -1.38 -15.19
CA LEU A 149 0.54 -2.70 -15.22
C LEU A 149 -0.81 -2.66 -15.94
N GLY A 150 -1.74 -1.82 -15.49
CA GLY A 150 -3.07 -1.71 -16.08
C GLY A 150 -3.07 -1.16 -17.50
N LYS A 151 -2.42 -0.02 -17.75
CA LYS A 151 -2.53 0.69 -19.05
C LYS A 151 -1.54 0.22 -20.09
N CYS A 152 -0.30 -0.08 -19.69
CA CYS A 152 0.72 -0.47 -20.66
C CYS A 152 0.75 -1.98 -20.86
N PHE A 153 0.64 -2.78 -19.80
CA PHE A 153 0.71 -4.24 -19.92
C PHE A 153 -0.67 -4.88 -20.12
N GLY A 154 -1.75 -4.12 -19.83
CA GLY A 154 -3.11 -4.61 -19.97
C GLY A 154 -3.47 -5.68 -18.95
N VAL A 155 -2.78 -5.77 -17.80
CA VAL A 155 -3.13 -6.75 -16.76
C VAL A 155 -4.48 -6.40 -16.13
N ILE A 156 -5.12 -7.39 -15.53
CA ILE A 156 -6.38 -7.22 -14.81
C ILE A 156 -6.04 -6.87 -13.36
N GLU A 157 -6.62 -5.79 -12.83
CA GLU A 157 -6.32 -5.33 -11.48
C GLU A 157 -7.47 -5.63 -10.50
N ALA A 158 -7.14 -6.13 -9.31
CA ALA A 158 -8.01 -6.01 -8.14
C ALA A 158 -7.52 -4.84 -7.29
N SER A 159 -8.32 -3.78 -7.14
CA SER A 159 -7.93 -2.53 -6.47
C SER A 159 -9.16 -1.72 -6.02
N ASP A 160 -8.92 -0.54 -5.45
CA ASP A 160 -9.94 0.40 -4.96
C ASP A 160 -10.90 0.91 -6.06
N VAL A 161 -10.53 0.78 -7.34
CA VAL A 161 -11.40 1.13 -8.47
C VAL A 161 -12.68 0.29 -8.51
N ALA A 162 -12.66 -0.90 -7.92
CA ALA A 162 -13.84 -1.76 -7.81
C ALA A 162 -14.83 -1.34 -6.71
N ALA A 163 -14.57 -0.26 -5.99
CA ALA A 163 -15.49 0.29 -5.00
C ALA A 163 -16.86 0.59 -5.64
N GLY A 164 -17.95 0.10 -5.02
CA GLY A 164 -19.31 0.28 -5.52
C GLY A 164 -19.78 -0.77 -6.53
N HIS A 165 -18.93 -1.74 -6.89
CA HIS A 165 -19.37 -2.93 -7.61
C HIS A 165 -19.92 -3.98 -6.64
N PHE A 166 -21.11 -4.55 -6.90
CA PHE A 166 -21.83 -5.45 -5.98
C PHE A 166 -22.37 -6.72 -6.64
N GLU A 167 -21.91 -7.05 -7.85
CA GLU A 167 -22.37 -8.22 -8.58
C GLU A 167 -22.04 -9.50 -7.81
N SER A 168 -22.86 -10.55 -7.95
CA SER A 168 -22.75 -11.77 -7.12
C SER A 168 -21.65 -12.74 -7.54
N GLU A 169 -20.99 -12.46 -8.66
CA GLU A 169 -19.99 -13.31 -9.30
C GLU A 169 -18.80 -12.46 -9.72
N ILE A 170 -17.65 -13.12 -9.90
CA ILE A 170 -16.45 -12.46 -10.37
C ILE A 170 -16.62 -12.01 -11.83
N GLN A 171 -16.38 -10.73 -12.08
CA GLN A 171 -16.52 -10.12 -13.39
C GLN A 171 -15.38 -9.17 -13.64
N VAL A 172 -14.92 -9.15 -14.89
CA VAL A 172 -13.94 -8.17 -15.37
C VAL A 172 -14.73 -7.04 -16.04
N PHE A 173 -14.43 -5.81 -15.66
CA PHE A 173 -14.97 -4.61 -16.28
C PHE A 173 -13.82 -3.74 -16.80
N GLU A 174 -14.13 -2.86 -17.74
CA GLU A 174 -13.17 -1.95 -18.37
C GLU A 174 -13.53 -0.51 -17.98
N ALA A 175 -12.53 0.27 -17.54
CA ALA A 175 -12.70 1.69 -17.28
C ALA A 175 -12.61 2.49 -18.59
N ASP A 176 -12.99 3.78 -18.53
CA ASP A 176 -12.99 4.68 -19.70
C ASP A 176 -11.61 4.81 -20.39
N ASP A 177 -10.53 4.52 -19.68
CA ASP A 177 -9.16 4.56 -20.20
C ASP A 177 -8.64 3.21 -20.72
N GLY A 178 -9.51 2.21 -20.82
CA GLY A 178 -9.18 0.87 -21.32
C GLY A 178 -8.56 -0.06 -20.27
N THR A 179 -8.32 0.42 -19.05
CA THR A 179 -7.78 -0.42 -17.96
C THR A 179 -8.82 -1.44 -17.52
N ARG A 180 -8.39 -2.70 -17.32
CA ARG A 180 -9.27 -3.80 -16.93
C ARG A 180 -9.17 -4.05 -15.43
N TYR A 181 -10.31 -4.17 -14.77
CA TYR A 181 -10.42 -4.41 -13.33
C TYR A 181 -11.32 -5.61 -13.07
N VAL A 182 -11.06 -6.31 -11.97
CA VAL A 182 -12.02 -7.26 -11.41
C VAL A 182 -12.89 -6.55 -10.38
N ASN A 183 -14.17 -6.92 -10.29
CA ASN A 183 -15.17 -6.32 -9.39
C ASN A 183 -14.98 -6.67 -7.88
N VAL A 184 -13.75 -6.61 -7.39
CA VAL A 184 -13.36 -6.89 -6.01
C VAL A 184 -12.36 -5.85 -5.52
N ASP A 185 -12.78 -5.04 -4.54
CA ASP A 185 -11.93 -4.04 -3.91
C ASP A 185 -11.02 -4.68 -2.84
N THR A 186 -9.78 -4.97 -3.19
CA THR A 186 -8.83 -5.60 -2.26
C THR A 186 -8.17 -4.63 -1.28
N THR A 187 -8.55 -3.35 -1.28
CA THR A 187 -8.00 -2.34 -0.37
C THR A 187 -8.78 -2.20 0.94
N THR A 188 -9.95 -2.86 1.04
CA THR A 188 -10.82 -2.85 2.21
C THR A 188 -11.01 -4.26 2.80
N TYR A 189 -11.30 -4.35 4.10
CA TYR A 189 -11.58 -5.66 4.74
C TYR A 189 -12.79 -6.37 4.13
N ALA A 190 -13.85 -5.63 3.82
CA ALA A 190 -15.07 -6.18 3.21
C ALA A 190 -14.80 -6.75 1.82
N GLY A 191 -13.99 -6.08 1.00
CA GLY A 191 -13.65 -6.60 -0.32
C GLY A 191 -12.63 -7.74 -0.27
N LEU A 192 -11.74 -7.79 0.73
CA LEU A 192 -10.92 -8.99 0.99
C LEU A 192 -11.77 -10.19 1.41
N GLU A 193 -12.76 -10.01 2.30
CA GLU A 193 -13.71 -11.07 2.66
C GLU A 193 -14.44 -11.58 1.40
N ARG A 194 -14.91 -10.67 0.54
CA ARG A 194 -15.51 -11.01 -0.75
C ARG A 194 -14.55 -11.77 -1.65
N ALA A 195 -13.27 -11.39 -1.71
CA ALA A 195 -12.26 -12.08 -2.50
C ALA A 195 -12.08 -13.55 -2.09
N THR A 196 -12.21 -13.85 -0.80
CA THR A 196 -12.13 -15.23 -0.26
C THR A 196 -13.42 -16.04 -0.42
N ASN A 197 -14.54 -15.40 -0.76
CA ASN A 197 -15.82 -16.07 -0.86
C ASN A 197 -15.77 -17.17 -1.94
N PRO A 198 -16.31 -18.39 -1.70
CA PRO A 198 -16.26 -19.48 -2.67
C PRO A 198 -16.83 -19.15 -4.07
N LYS A 199 -17.72 -18.16 -4.18
CA LYS A 199 -18.26 -17.68 -5.47
C LYS A 199 -17.28 -16.81 -6.28
N PHE A 200 -16.35 -16.15 -5.59
CA PHE A 200 -15.33 -15.30 -6.21
C PHE A 200 -14.01 -16.06 -6.32
N ASN A 201 -13.57 -16.63 -5.19
CA ASN A 201 -12.34 -17.40 -5.05
C ASN A 201 -11.20 -16.76 -5.85
N LEU A 202 -10.91 -15.49 -5.56
CA LEU A 202 -10.21 -14.58 -6.48
C LEU A 202 -8.88 -15.17 -6.98
N ALA A 203 -8.07 -15.75 -6.10
CA ALA A 203 -6.78 -16.37 -6.50
C ALA A 203 -6.94 -17.63 -7.36
N ALA A 204 -8.04 -18.37 -7.22
CA ALA A 204 -8.32 -19.59 -7.99
C ALA A 204 -9.32 -19.36 -9.14
N SER A 205 -9.66 -18.10 -9.44
CA SER A 205 -10.65 -17.74 -10.46
C SER A 205 -10.23 -18.10 -11.89
N GLY A 206 -8.95 -18.39 -12.11
CA GLY A 206 -8.40 -18.67 -13.44
C GLY A 206 -8.09 -17.43 -14.27
N LEU A 207 -8.18 -16.23 -13.68
CA LEU A 207 -7.72 -14.99 -14.31
C LEU A 207 -6.20 -14.97 -14.37
N SER A 208 -5.63 -15.41 -15.50
CA SER A 208 -4.18 -15.58 -15.70
C SER A 208 -3.39 -14.27 -15.62
N ASP A 209 -4.03 -13.13 -15.86
CA ASP A 209 -3.39 -11.81 -15.92
C ASP A 209 -3.73 -10.95 -14.69
N LEU A 210 -4.14 -11.56 -13.57
CA LEU A 210 -4.57 -10.84 -12.37
C LEU A 210 -3.39 -10.33 -11.54
N VAL A 211 -3.43 -9.05 -11.14
CA VAL A 211 -2.57 -8.46 -10.11
C VAL A 211 -3.45 -7.89 -8.99
N ILE A 212 -3.15 -8.28 -7.74
CA ILE A 212 -3.87 -7.79 -6.57
C ILE A 212 -3.10 -6.63 -5.93
N PHE A 213 -3.80 -5.52 -5.67
CA PHE A 213 -3.28 -4.32 -5.06
C PHE A 213 -3.90 -4.12 -3.67
N THR A 214 -3.07 -4.05 -2.63
CA THR A 214 -3.56 -3.87 -1.25
C THR A 214 -2.47 -3.43 -0.28
N SER A 215 -2.83 -2.61 0.72
CA SER A 215 -1.97 -2.32 1.87
C SER A 215 -2.18 -3.30 3.03
N LEU A 216 -3.25 -4.10 2.99
CA LEU A 216 -3.68 -5.01 4.06
C LEU A 216 -2.99 -6.39 3.93
N LEU A 217 -1.66 -6.41 4.10
CA LEU A 217 -0.82 -7.58 3.84
C LEU A 217 -1.27 -8.87 4.53
N HIS A 218 -1.57 -8.84 5.83
CA HIS A 218 -1.98 -10.05 6.57
C HIS A 218 -3.39 -10.50 6.22
N PRO A 219 -4.41 -9.61 6.20
CA PRO A 219 -5.74 -9.98 5.70
C PRO A 219 -5.75 -10.52 4.27
N ALA A 220 -4.93 -9.96 3.36
CA ALA A 220 -4.84 -10.43 1.99
C ALA A 220 -4.30 -11.86 1.85
N SER A 221 -3.53 -12.35 2.84
CA SER A 221 -2.98 -13.71 2.82
C SER A 221 -4.07 -14.79 2.80
N TYR A 222 -5.30 -14.48 3.23
CA TYR A 222 -6.44 -15.40 3.19
C TYR A 222 -7.07 -15.57 1.81
N ILE A 223 -6.74 -14.71 0.84
CA ILE A 223 -7.14 -14.88 -0.56
C ILE A 223 -6.44 -16.10 -1.18
N PHE A 224 -5.24 -16.39 -0.69
CA PHE A 224 -4.35 -17.38 -1.26
C PHE A 224 -4.39 -18.70 -0.51
N SER A 225 -3.82 -19.73 -1.13
CA SER A 225 -3.69 -21.07 -0.56
C SER A 225 -2.35 -21.68 -0.99
N PRO A 226 -1.93 -22.82 -0.42
CA PRO A 226 -0.75 -23.53 -0.89
C PRO A 226 -0.81 -23.94 -2.37
N GLN A 227 -2.01 -24.05 -2.95
CA GLN A 227 -2.22 -24.32 -4.38
C GLN A 227 -2.17 -23.05 -5.24
N TYR A 228 -2.65 -21.93 -4.70
CA TYR A 228 -2.71 -20.63 -5.37
C TYR A 228 -2.01 -19.59 -4.50
N THR A 229 -0.68 -19.62 -4.49
CA THR A 229 0.11 -18.75 -3.61
C THR A 229 0.14 -17.31 -4.11
N GLY A 230 0.21 -16.37 -3.19
CA GLY A 230 0.48 -14.96 -3.50
C GLY A 230 1.97 -14.72 -3.71
N LYS A 231 2.33 -14.09 -4.83
CA LYS A 231 3.70 -13.63 -5.10
C LYS A 231 3.83 -12.18 -4.71
N LEU A 232 4.27 -11.96 -3.49
CA LEU A 232 4.40 -10.63 -2.90
C LEU A 232 5.54 -9.84 -3.56
N PHE A 233 5.25 -8.62 -3.97
CA PHE A 233 6.23 -7.63 -4.41
C PHE A 233 5.83 -6.23 -3.97
N THR A 234 6.81 -5.34 -3.82
CA THR A 234 6.54 -3.95 -3.44
C THR A 234 7.68 -3.02 -3.84
N LEU A 235 7.43 -1.72 -3.72
CA LEU A 235 8.41 -0.66 -3.83
C LEU A 235 8.65 -0.02 -2.46
N PHE A 236 9.91 0.02 -2.05
CA PHE A 236 10.35 0.71 -0.86
C PHE A 236 10.79 2.15 -1.18
N ARG A 237 10.49 3.05 -0.27
CA ARG A 237 10.97 4.42 -0.26
C ARG A 237 11.60 4.72 1.09
N HIS A 238 12.60 5.61 1.10
CA HIS A 238 13.19 6.09 2.34
C HIS A 238 12.09 6.62 3.28
N PRO A 239 12.03 6.20 4.57
CA PRO A 239 10.92 6.56 5.46
C PRO A 239 10.70 8.06 5.61
N VAL A 240 11.78 8.86 5.64
CA VAL A 240 11.64 10.33 5.69
C VAL A 240 11.03 10.89 4.42
N GLU A 241 11.52 10.46 3.25
CA GLU A 241 10.96 10.94 1.97
C GLU A 241 9.50 10.51 1.78
N ARG A 242 9.14 9.34 2.32
CA ARG A 242 7.77 8.85 2.37
C ARG A 242 6.87 9.78 3.16
N VAL A 243 7.30 10.19 4.36
CA VAL A 243 6.57 11.16 5.21
C VAL A 243 6.49 12.53 4.53
N VAL A 244 7.57 13.00 3.90
CA VAL A 244 7.57 14.26 3.14
C VAL A 244 6.59 14.21 1.97
N SER A 245 6.56 13.08 1.26
CA SER A 245 5.60 12.88 0.17
C SER A 245 4.17 12.87 0.65
N ARG A 246 3.92 12.23 1.81
CA ARG A 246 2.61 12.25 2.46
C ARG A 246 2.21 13.67 2.84
N PHE A 247 3.10 14.44 3.46
CA PHE A 247 2.85 15.82 3.82
C PHE A 247 2.40 16.66 2.62
N HIS A 248 3.15 16.64 1.51
CA HIS A 248 2.77 17.41 0.33
C HIS A 248 1.48 16.91 -0.35
N HIS A 249 1.18 15.62 -0.25
CA HIS A 249 -0.11 15.09 -0.70
C HIS A 249 -1.26 15.60 0.19
N GLU A 250 -1.10 15.54 1.52
CA GLU A 250 -2.11 16.04 2.46
C GLU A 250 -2.28 17.56 2.35
N GLN A 251 -1.24 18.34 2.04
CA GLN A 251 -1.39 19.79 1.77
C GLN A 251 -2.31 20.10 0.58
N GLN A 252 -2.41 19.18 -0.39
CA GLN A 252 -3.28 19.37 -1.56
C GLN A 252 -4.74 19.02 -1.26
N THR A 253 -5.00 18.18 -0.25
CA THR A 253 -6.33 17.63 0.05
C THR A 253 -6.92 18.18 1.35
N ASP A 254 -6.09 18.58 2.31
CA ASP A 254 -6.43 19.17 3.59
C ASP A 254 -6.02 20.65 3.64
N MET A 255 -7.01 21.54 3.45
CA MET A 255 -6.78 22.99 3.46
C MET A 255 -6.18 23.50 4.78
N THR A 256 -6.31 22.76 5.89
CA THR A 256 -5.74 23.18 7.18
C THR A 256 -4.21 23.10 7.22
N LEU A 257 -3.61 22.35 6.28
CA LEU A 257 -2.16 22.15 6.16
C LEU A 257 -1.50 23.06 5.13
N GLN A 258 -2.27 23.87 4.38
CA GLN A 258 -1.75 24.63 3.23
C GLN A 258 -0.58 25.55 3.61
N ASP A 259 -0.63 26.14 4.81
CA ASP A 259 0.40 27.05 5.32
C ASP A 259 1.38 26.38 6.30
N TRP A 260 1.28 25.06 6.48
CA TRP A 260 2.19 24.34 7.37
C TRP A 260 3.55 24.15 6.72
N THR A 261 4.58 24.14 7.56
CA THR A 261 5.93 23.68 7.21
C THR A 261 6.07 22.19 7.51
N ILE A 262 7.06 21.53 6.90
CA ILE A 262 7.36 20.13 7.20
C ILE A 262 7.73 19.90 8.67
N THR A 263 8.37 20.87 9.33
CA THR A 263 8.68 20.80 10.77
C THR A 263 7.42 20.80 11.62
N GLN A 264 6.45 21.66 11.30
CA GLN A 264 5.16 21.69 12.01
C GLN A 264 4.39 20.38 11.80
N TYR A 265 4.40 19.85 10.57
CA TYR A 265 3.80 18.55 10.28
C TYR A 265 4.48 17.44 11.09
N ALA A 266 5.81 17.43 11.16
CA ALA A 266 6.57 16.46 11.93
C ALA A 266 6.23 16.47 13.43
N GLN A 267 5.97 17.65 13.99
CA GLN A 267 5.60 17.85 15.41
C GLN A 267 4.11 17.58 15.72
N SER A 268 3.27 17.42 14.70
CA SER A 268 1.80 17.39 14.88
C SER A 268 1.21 16.04 15.30
N GLY A 269 2.03 15.00 15.44
CA GLY A 269 1.57 13.62 15.68
C GLY A 269 0.99 12.92 14.44
N ARG A 270 0.90 13.60 13.29
CA ARG A 270 0.46 13.02 11.99
C ARG A 270 1.51 12.13 11.32
N VAL A 271 2.77 12.19 11.79
CA VAL A 271 3.82 11.30 11.29
C VAL A 271 3.51 9.88 11.71
N GLU A 272 3.45 9.00 10.72
CA GLU A 272 3.31 7.58 10.96
C GLU A 272 4.50 7.01 11.74
N ASN A 273 4.22 6.04 12.61
CA ASN A 273 5.23 5.42 13.45
C ASN A 273 5.55 4.01 12.96
N ASN A 274 6.69 3.85 12.29
CA ASN A 274 7.20 2.55 11.84
C ASN A 274 6.16 1.70 11.08
N TRP A 275 5.40 2.34 10.19
CA TRP A 275 4.27 1.73 9.48
C TRP A 275 4.66 0.43 8.77
N VAL A 276 5.79 0.44 8.05
CA VAL A 276 6.25 -0.73 7.28
C VAL A 276 6.52 -1.91 8.21
N THR A 277 7.27 -1.67 9.29
CA THR A 277 7.61 -2.68 10.29
C THR A 277 6.36 -3.26 10.92
N ARG A 278 5.44 -2.40 11.39
CA ARG A 278 4.17 -2.81 12.02
C ARG A 278 3.32 -3.69 11.11
N TYR A 279 3.20 -3.32 9.84
CA TYR A 279 2.40 -4.07 8.88
C TYR A 279 3.05 -5.40 8.51
N LEU A 280 4.38 -5.47 8.40
CA LEU A 280 5.06 -6.74 8.15
C LEU A 280 4.88 -7.73 9.31
N VAL A 281 4.93 -7.26 10.57
CA VAL A 281 4.79 -8.13 11.75
C VAL A 281 3.36 -8.28 12.29
N ASN A 282 2.36 -7.66 11.65
CA ASN A 282 0.97 -7.64 12.09
C ASN A 282 0.75 -7.04 13.49
N LYS A 283 1.44 -5.94 13.80
CA LYS A 283 1.41 -5.28 15.12
C LYS A 283 0.98 -3.80 14.99
N PRO A 284 -0.32 -3.54 14.78
CA PRO A 284 -0.82 -2.20 14.46
C PRO A 284 -0.66 -1.19 15.61
N GLY A 285 -0.46 -1.63 16.86
CA GLY A 285 -0.24 -0.77 18.02
C GLY A 285 0.77 -1.34 19.02
N GLY A 286 1.05 -0.57 20.07
CA GLY A 286 2.00 -0.91 21.12
C GLY A 286 3.47 -0.78 20.70
N GLY A 287 4.39 -0.99 21.66
CA GLY A 287 5.83 -0.85 21.44
C GLY A 287 6.40 -1.93 20.50
N LEU A 288 7.22 -1.52 19.54
CA LEU A 288 8.03 -2.42 18.71
C LEU A 288 9.36 -2.75 19.38
N THR A 289 9.88 -3.94 19.13
CA THR A 289 11.21 -4.38 19.59
C THR A 289 12.13 -4.65 18.42
N GLN A 290 13.41 -4.93 18.70
CA GLN A 290 14.37 -5.34 17.68
C GLN A 290 13.99 -6.68 17.02
N ASP A 291 13.37 -7.60 17.75
CA ASP A 291 12.88 -8.87 17.19
C ASP A 291 11.79 -8.64 16.13
N ASP A 292 10.95 -7.62 16.32
CA ASP A 292 9.95 -7.22 15.31
C ASP A 292 10.65 -6.74 14.02
N VAL A 293 11.77 -6.02 14.13
CA VAL A 293 12.58 -5.62 12.97
C VAL A 293 13.15 -6.83 12.25
N TYR A 294 13.73 -7.78 12.97
CA TYR A 294 14.29 -8.99 12.38
C TYR A 294 13.22 -9.86 11.72
N LEU A 295 12.03 -9.96 12.34
CA LEU A 295 10.89 -10.66 11.76
C LEU A 295 10.42 -9.98 10.47
N ALA A 296 10.32 -8.65 10.45
CA ALA A 296 9.98 -7.88 9.25
C ALA A 296 11.00 -8.12 8.13
N MET A 297 12.30 -8.10 8.45
CA MET A 297 13.36 -8.43 7.50
C MET A 297 13.26 -9.86 6.96
N ASP A 298 12.92 -10.85 7.81
CA ASP A 298 12.75 -12.24 7.37
C ASP A 298 11.54 -12.42 6.44
N VAL A 299 10.44 -11.70 6.67
CA VAL A 299 9.31 -11.64 5.73
C VAL A 299 9.79 -11.14 4.37
N LEU A 300 10.53 -10.03 4.32
CA LEU A 300 11.04 -9.50 3.05
C LEU A 300 11.98 -10.49 2.35
N ARG A 301 12.97 -11.02 3.08
CA ARG A 301 13.96 -11.96 2.57
C ARG A 301 13.31 -13.20 1.95
N ARG A 302 12.26 -13.72 2.58
CA ARG A 302 11.65 -14.99 2.18
C ARG A 302 10.50 -14.84 1.21
N LYS A 303 9.73 -13.75 1.31
CA LYS A 303 8.41 -13.66 0.65
C LYS A 303 8.28 -12.53 -0.35
N CYS A 304 9.09 -11.47 -0.25
CA CYS A 304 8.86 -10.24 -1.02
C CYS A 304 9.91 -9.95 -2.09
N VAL A 305 9.47 -9.76 -3.34
CA VAL A 305 10.32 -9.19 -4.39
C VAL A 305 10.40 -7.70 -4.14
N VAL A 306 11.60 -7.23 -3.77
CA VAL A 306 11.82 -5.84 -3.39
C VAL A 306 12.24 -5.01 -4.60
N GLY A 307 11.55 -3.88 -4.79
CA GLY A 307 12.00 -2.75 -5.60
C GLY A 307 12.22 -1.49 -4.75
N LEU A 308 12.85 -0.48 -5.33
CA LEU A 308 13.14 0.82 -4.71
C LEU A 308 12.59 1.95 -5.58
N VAL A 309 11.92 2.93 -4.97
CA VAL A 309 11.39 4.10 -5.69
C VAL A 309 12.50 4.92 -6.36
N ASP A 310 13.66 5.06 -5.71
CA ASP A 310 14.79 5.81 -6.27
C ASP A 310 15.46 5.09 -7.46
N HIS A 311 15.16 3.80 -7.64
CA HIS A 311 15.60 2.95 -8.74
C HIS A 311 14.40 2.30 -9.43
N ILE A 312 13.37 3.11 -9.72
CA ILE A 312 12.09 2.62 -10.22
C ILE A 312 12.20 1.91 -11.58
N GLU A 313 13.13 2.33 -12.45
CA GLU A 313 13.34 1.69 -13.75
C GLU A 313 13.96 0.30 -13.61
N GLU A 314 14.97 0.17 -12.75
CA GLU A 314 15.60 -1.11 -12.42
C GLU A 314 14.63 -2.02 -11.67
N SER A 315 13.81 -1.44 -10.79
CA SER A 315 12.74 -2.17 -10.09
C SER A 315 11.69 -2.69 -11.05
N MET A 316 11.25 -1.87 -12.00
CA MET A 316 10.28 -2.28 -13.01
C MET A 316 10.85 -3.38 -13.92
N SER A 317 12.09 -3.22 -14.38
CA SER A 317 12.79 -4.24 -15.19
C SER A 317 12.90 -5.56 -14.44
N LYS A 318 13.16 -5.52 -13.13
CA LYS A 318 13.19 -6.69 -12.26
C LYS A 318 11.81 -7.35 -12.13
N PHE A 319 10.76 -6.58 -11.90
CA PHE A 319 9.39 -7.11 -11.85
C PHE A 319 8.99 -7.74 -13.18
N GLU A 320 9.29 -7.08 -14.31
CA GLU A 320 9.04 -7.62 -15.64
C GLU A 320 9.68 -8.99 -15.85
N SER A 321 10.94 -9.15 -15.41
CA SER A 321 11.65 -10.42 -15.53
C SER A 321 11.03 -11.50 -14.65
N ILE A 322 10.75 -11.18 -13.38
CA ILE A 322 10.26 -12.17 -12.40
C ILE A 322 8.83 -12.62 -12.70
N PHE A 323 7.98 -11.73 -13.19
CA PHE A 323 6.57 -12.00 -13.48
C PHE A 323 6.29 -12.32 -14.95
N GLY A 324 7.33 -12.47 -15.78
CA GLY A 324 7.20 -12.85 -17.19
C GLY A 324 6.69 -11.75 -18.12
N TRP A 325 6.58 -10.50 -17.65
CA TRP A 325 6.13 -9.36 -18.45
C TRP A 325 7.19 -8.82 -19.41
N SER A 326 8.46 -9.24 -19.31
CA SER A 326 9.52 -8.80 -20.22
C SER A 326 9.18 -9.03 -21.70
N SER A 327 8.47 -10.12 -22.02
CA SER A 327 8.06 -10.41 -23.39
C SER A 327 7.04 -9.39 -23.94
N LEU A 328 6.18 -8.83 -23.08
CA LEU A 328 5.22 -7.77 -23.46
C LEU A 328 5.98 -6.51 -23.89
N VAL A 329 7.04 -6.16 -23.15
CA VAL A 329 7.87 -4.99 -23.44
C VAL A 329 8.76 -5.20 -24.67
N GLN A 330 9.46 -6.33 -24.75
CA GLN A 330 10.44 -6.58 -25.81
C GLN A 330 9.78 -6.74 -27.19
N ASN A 331 8.58 -7.32 -27.24
CA ASN A 331 7.90 -7.61 -28.50
C ASN A 331 6.97 -6.49 -28.98
N ASN A 332 6.70 -5.47 -28.15
CA ASN A 332 5.77 -4.40 -28.48
C ASN A 332 6.36 -3.00 -28.15
N PRO A 333 6.82 -2.25 -29.18
CA PRO A 333 7.34 -0.89 -28.98
C PRO A 333 6.36 0.07 -28.31
N ASP A 334 5.06 -0.05 -28.56
CA ASP A 334 4.05 0.84 -27.98
C ASP A 334 3.93 0.61 -26.45
N VAL A 335 4.04 -0.65 -26.01
CA VAL A 335 4.05 -1.02 -24.59
C VAL A 335 5.29 -0.45 -23.91
N LYS A 336 6.45 -0.58 -24.55
CA LYS A 336 7.71 -0.01 -24.04
C LYS A 336 7.63 1.50 -23.92
N ASP A 337 7.14 2.20 -24.95
CA ASP A 337 7.02 3.66 -24.95
C ASP A 337 5.98 4.16 -23.92
N CYS A 338 4.88 3.43 -23.73
CA CYS A 338 3.90 3.69 -22.68
C CYS A 338 4.56 3.60 -21.29
N ARG A 339 5.28 2.51 -21.03
CA ARG A 339 5.98 2.27 -19.76
C ARG A 339 7.02 3.35 -19.50
N ASP A 340 7.90 3.63 -20.46
CA ASP A 340 8.98 4.59 -20.32
C ASP A 340 8.45 6.00 -20.02
N ARG A 341 7.30 6.37 -20.61
CA ARG A 341 6.63 7.64 -20.32
C ARG A 341 6.17 7.74 -18.87
N HIS A 342 5.59 6.68 -18.31
CA HIS A 342 5.15 6.68 -16.90
C HIS A 342 6.33 6.69 -15.92
N LEU A 343 7.42 5.97 -16.25
CA LEU A 343 8.66 6.01 -15.47
C LEU A 343 9.27 7.43 -15.48
N GLU A 344 9.34 8.07 -16.64
CA GLU A 344 9.87 9.43 -16.75
C GLU A 344 8.98 10.47 -16.05
N GLN A 345 7.65 10.37 -16.19
CA GLN A 345 6.72 11.23 -15.45
C GLN A 345 6.88 11.09 -13.94
N SER A 346 7.15 9.88 -13.43
CA SER A 346 7.34 9.66 -11.99
C SER A 346 8.54 10.43 -11.43
N ARG A 347 9.59 10.61 -12.24
CA ARG A 347 10.79 11.36 -11.88
C ARG A 347 10.57 12.86 -11.77
N MET A 348 9.58 13.39 -12.49
CA MET A 348 9.27 14.81 -12.49
C MET A 348 8.56 15.25 -11.20
N HIS A 349 7.91 14.34 -10.48
CA HIS A 349 7.11 14.63 -9.29
C HIS A 349 7.91 14.56 -7.98
N LYS A 350 9.17 15.02 -7.99
CA LYS A 350 9.98 15.05 -6.76
C LYS A 350 9.51 16.15 -5.83
N ASN A 351 9.07 15.74 -4.65
CA ASN A 351 8.85 16.67 -3.55
C ASN A 351 10.18 17.28 -3.09
N PRO A 352 10.16 18.49 -2.51
CA PRO A 352 11.31 19.06 -1.82
C PRO A 352 11.92 18.04 -0.85
N SER A 353 13.23 17.82 -0.91
CA SER A 353 13.90 16.97 0.07
C SER A 353 14.04 17.72 1.40
N VAL A 354 14.02 16.97 2.49
CA VAL A 354 14.38 17.48 3.82
C VAL A 354 15.87 17.21 4.02
N GLU A 355 16.61 18.23 4.44
CA GLU A 355 18.04 18.11 4.70
C GLU A 355 18.31 17.15 5.85
N GLU A 356 19.20 16.18 5.63
CA GLU A 356 19.62 15.23 6.66
C GLU A 356 20.25 15.96 7.86
N GLY A 357 19.81 15.61 9.07
CA GLY A 357 20.22 16.28 10.31
C GLY A 357 19.44 17.55 10.65
N SER A 358 18.56 18.04 9.77
CA SER A 358 17.61 19.11 10.12
C SER A 358 16.63 18.69 11.22
N GLU A 359 15.98 19.66 11.87
CA GLU A 359 15.01 19.40 12.94
C GLU A 359 13.89 18.45 12.47
N ALA A 360 13.27 18.73 11.33
CA ALA A 360 12.22 17.88 10.76
C ALA A 360 12.74 16.47 10.45
N TRP A 361 13.95 16.35 9.87
CA TRP A 361 14.55 15.06 9.58
C TRP A 361 14.71 14.21 10.83
N ASN A 362 15.28 14.79 11.89
CA ASN A 362 15.55 14.09 13.14
C ASN A 362 14.25 13.61 13.80
N ILE A 363 13.22 14.46 13.86
CA ILE A 363 11.91 14.07 14.41
C ILE A 363 11.32 12.90 13.61
N ILE A 364 11.27 13.01 12.28
CA ILE A 364 10.69 11.96 11.42
C ILE A 364 11.48 10.65 11.56
N MET A 365 12.81 10.73 11.61
CA MET A 365 13.69 9.57 11.80
C MET A 365 13.46 8.88 13.13
N VAL A 366 13.28 9.63 14.23
CA VAL A 366 12.97 9.04 15.54
C VAL A 366 11.65 8.25 15.48
N HIS A 367 10.61 8.79 14.84
CA HIS A 367 9.34 8.09 14.67
C HIS A 367 9.42 6.87 13.76
N ASN A 368 10.42 6.79 12.88
CA ASN A 368 10.54 5.77 11.84
C ASN A 368 11.87 5.00 11.88
N GLN A 369 12.52 4.92 13.04
CA GLN A 369 13.83 4.29 13.18
C GLN A 369 13.85 2.81 12.79
N TYR A 370 12.77 2.07 13.04
CA TYR A 370 12.67 0.67 12.68
C TYR A 370 12.36 0.50 11.19
N ASP A 371 11.49 1.34 10.63
CA ASP A 371 11.27 1.40 9.18
C ASP A 371 12.57 1.73 8.44
N TYR A 372 13.44 2.57 9.00
CA TYR A 372 14.74 2.86 8.42
C TYR A 372 15.62 1.62 8.39
N GLN A 373 15.70 0.84 9.47
CA GLN A 373 16.45 -0.42 9.48
C GLN A 373 15.90 -1.42 8.44
N VAL A 374 14.58 -1.58 8.37
CA VAL A 374 13.91 -2.43 7.37
C VAL A 374 14.20 -1.92 5.95
N TYR A 375 14.17 -0.61 5.72
CA TYR A 375 14.52 0.01 4.44
C TYR A 375 15.97 -0.28 4.02
N LYS A 376 16.93 -0.14 4.94
CA LYS A 376 18.33 -0.47 4.67
C LYS A 376 18.51 -1.94 4.28
N TYR A 377 17.77 -2.84 4.93
CA TYR A 377 17.75 -4.25 4.56
C TYR A 377 17.07 -4.49 3.20
N ALA A 378 16.00 -3.77 2.89
CA ALA A 378 15.36 -3.79 1.58
C ALA A 378 16.33 -3.35 0.47
N GLN A 379 17.13 -2.30 0.71
CA GLN A 379 18.21 -1.90 -0.21
C GLN A 379 19.23 -3.03 -0.40
N TYR A 380 19.65 -3.70 0.68
CA TYR A 380 20.54 -4.86 0.60
C TYR A 380 19.94 -5.98 -0.26
N LEU A 381 18.68 -6.37 -0.04
CA LEU A 381 18.00 -7.39 -0.84
C LEU A 381 17.87 -6.98 -2.31
N PHE A 382 17.59 -5.71 -2.57
CA PHE A 382 17.47 -5.18 -3.93
C PHE A 382 18.74 -5.40 -4.74
N TRP A 383 19.91 -5.14 -4.14
CA TRP A 383 21.20 -5.27 -4.83
C TRP A 383 21.79 -6.68 -4.84
N THR A 384 21.51 -7.52 -3.84
CA THR A 384 22.22 -8.80 -3.67
C THR A 384 21.51 -10.03 -4.22
N ARG A 385 20.18 -10.01 -4.39
CA ARG A 385 19.43 -11.24 -4.74
C ARG A 385 19.08 -11.43 -6.20
N TYR A 386 19.30 -10.43 -7.03
CA TYR A 386 18.69 -10.38 -8.36
C TYR A 386 19.61 -9.85 -9.45
N TYR A 387 20.89 -9.70 -9.12
CA TYR A 387 22.02 -9.51 -10.02
C TYR A 387 23.04 -10.59 -9.71
#